data_AF-A0A940ZND0-F1
#
_entry.id   AF-A0A940ZND0-F1
#
_cell.length_a   1.000
_cell.length_b   1.000
_cell.length_c   1.000
_cell.angle_alpha   90.00
_cell.angle_beta   90.00
_cell.angle_gamma   90.00
#
_symmetry.space_group_name_H-M   'P 1'
#
loop_
_entity.id
_entity.type
_entity.pdbx_description
1 polymer ?
#
loop_
_entity_poly.entity_id
_entity_poly.type
_entity_poly.pdbx_seq_one_letter_code
_entity_poly.pdbx_strand_id
1 'polypeptide(L)' 'MIFGMLPLALAIGAGAEMRAPMARAVIGGLITSTFLTLLVVPVVYTILDDVGESIRRRWRGKKEVA' A
#
# COMPACT_ATOMS: atom_id res chain seq x y z
N MET A 1 14.57 3.45 -3.21
CA MET A 1 14.24 4.90 -3.22
C MET A 1 14.70 5.61 -1.94
N ILE A 2 14.39 5.06 -0.76
CA ILE A 2 14.73 5.66 0.55
C ILE A 2 16.23 6.01 0.72
N PHE A 3 17.15 5.09 0.40
CA PHE A 3 18.59 5.34 0.53
C PHE A 3 19.14 6.46 -0.36
N GLY A 4 18.49 6.77 -1.49
CA GLY A 4 18.88 7.89 -2.35
C GLY A 4 18.54 9.26 -1.76
N MET A 5 17.62 9.31 -0.79
CA MET A 5 17.21 10.55 -0.11
C MET A 5 17.93 10.76 1.23
N LEU A 6 18.78 9.81 1.65
CA LEU A 6 19.51 9.85 2.92
C LEU A 6 20.33 11.14 3.12
N PRO A 7 21.19 11.58 2.16
CA PRO A 7 21.95 12.82 2.35
C PRO A 7 21.05 14.07 2.40
N LEU A 8 19.95 14.08 1.65
CA LEU A 8 18.96 15.17 1.68
C LEU A 8 18.23 15.23 3.03
N ALA A 9 17.87 14.08 3.59
CA ALA A 9 17.20 13.97 4.88
C ALA A 9 18.11 14.38 6.06
N LEU A 10 19.42 14.14 5.93
CA LEU A 10 20.46 14.57 6.88
C LEU A 10 20.89 16.03 6.71
N ALA A 11 20.24 16.79 5.82
CA ALA A 11 20.56 18.18 5.51
C ALA A 11 22.02 18.40 5.03
N ILE A 12 22.61 17.40 4.36
CA ILE A 12 23.98 17.49 3.87
C ILE A 12 23.96 18.15 2.49
N GLY A 13 24.45 19.39 2.42
CA GLY A 13 24.61 20.16 1.18
C GLY A 13 23.88 21.51 1.17
N ALA A 14 24.31 22.41 0.27
CA ALA A 14 23.73 23.75 0.15
C ALA A 14 22.23 23.68 -0.24
N GLY A 15 21.38 24.38 0.51
CA GLY A 15 19.92 24.37 0.28
C GLY A 15 19.21 23.09 0.74
N ALA A 16 19.91 22.15 1.37
CA ALA A 16 19.30 20.94 1.91
C ALA A 16 18.39 21.23 3.11
N GLU A 17 18.58 22.34 3.81
CA GLU A 17 17.75 22.70 4.98
C GLU A 17 16.26 22.85 4.65
N MET A 18 15.93 23.45 3.50
CA MET A 18 14.54 23.53 3.03
C MET A 18 13.97 22.19 2.57
N ARG A 19 14.82 21.28 2.08
CA ARG A 19 14.40 20.00 1.48
C ARG A 19 14.43 18.83 2.47
N ALA A 20 15.17 18.95 3.57
CA ALA A 20 15.28 17.97 4.63
C ALA A 20 13.93 17.59 5.29
N PRO A 21 13.02 18.52 5.62
CA PRO A 21 11.71 18.14 6.18
C PRO A 21 10.85 17.37 5.18
N MET A 22 10.87 17.77 3.90
CA MET A 22 10.19 17.05 2.82
C MET A 22 10.75 15.63 2.66
N ALA A 23 12.08 15.48 2.64
CA ALA A 23 12.72 14.16 2.53
C ALA A 23 12.36 13.23 3.70
N ARG A 24 12.35 13.75 4.93
CA ARG A 24 11.95 12.98 6.12
C ARG A 24 10.49 12.51 6.03
N ALA A 25 9.57 13.40 5.62
CA ALA A 25 8.17 13.05 5.43
C ALA A 25 7.98 11.96 4.36
N VAL A 26 8.68 12.07 3.23
CA VAL A 26 8.62 11.08 2.14
C VAL A 26 9.19 9.73 2.59
N ILE A 27 10.34 9.72 3.26
CA ILE A 27 10.95 8.47 3.76
C ILE A 27 9.98 7.76 4.72
N GLY A 28 9.42 8.48 5.69
CA GLY A 28 8.42 7.93 6.61
C GLY A 28 7.20 7.38 5.87
N GLY A 29 6.63 8.16 4.95
CA GLY A 29 5.47 7.76 4.15
C GLY A 29 5.73 6.52 3.29
N LEU A 30 6.91 6.42 2.67
CA LEU A 30 7.29 5.26 1.86
C LEU A 30 7.51 4.00 2.70
N ILE A 31 8.10 4.13 3.88
CA ILE A 31 8.26 3.01 4.81
C ILE A 31 6.86 2.51 5.22
N THR A 32 6.02 3.42 5.71
CA THR A 32 4.66 3.07 6.13
C THR A 32 3.83 2.49 5.00
N SER A 33 3.88 3.06 3.78
CA SER A 33 3.12 2.54 2.64
C SER A 33 3.60 1.16 2.20
N THR A 34 4.90 0.88 2.28
CA THR A 34 5.44 -0.46 1.97
C THR A 34 4.87 -1.51 2.93
N PHE A 35 4.92 -1.23 4.24
CA PHE A 35 4.33 -2.14 5.24
C PHE A 35 2.81 -2.26 5.07
N LEU A 36 2.14 -1.14 4.84
CA LEU A 36 0.70 -1.10 4.67
C LEU A 36 0.28 -1.91 3.45
N THR A 37 0.96 -1.79 2.31
CA THR A 37 0.67 -2.57 1.10
C THR A 37 0.89 -4.06 1.34
N LEU A 38 1.98 -4.46 2.01
CA LEU A 38 2.23 -5.87 2.33
C LEU A 38 1.10 -6.51 3.17
N LEU A 39 0.45 -5.72 4.04
CA LEU A 39 -0.67 -6.18 4.87
C LEU A 39 -2.04 -6.01 4.19
N VAL A 40 -2.29 -4.88 3.55
CA VAL A 40 -3.60 -4.51 2.99
C VAL A 40 -3.90 -5.32 1.73
N VAL A 41 -2.92 -5.55 0.86
CA VAL A 41 -3.13 -6.30 -0.39
C VAL A 41 -3.69 -7.71 -0.14
N PRO A 42 -3.10 -8.57 0.71
CA PRO A 42 -3.63 -9.90 0.96
C PRO A 42 -5.02 -9.86 1.63
N VAL A 43 -5.23 -8.93 2.57
CA VAL A 43 -6.53 -8.75 3.23
C VAL A 43 -7.62 -8.41 2.20
N VAL A 44 -7.35 -7.44 1.33
CA VAL A 44 -8.30 -7.07 0.26
C VAL A 44 -8.55 -8.26 -0.68
N TYR A 45 -7.52 -9.04 -1.00
CA TYR A 45 -7.69 -10.22 -1.85
C TYR A 45 -8.61 -11.27 -1.22
N THR A 46 -8.43 -11.58 0.07
CA THR A 46 -9.31 -12.52 0.78
C THR A 46 -10.76 -12.04 0.82
N ILE A 47 -10.98 -10.74 1.05
CA ILE A 47 -12.33 -10.16 1.04
C ILE A 47 -12.97 -10.29 -0.34
N LEU A 48 -12.23 -10.01 -1.41
CA LEU A 48 -12.74 -10.12 -2.77
C LEU A 48 -13.06 -11.57 -3.15
N ASP A 49 -12.24 -12.52 -2.71
CA ASP A 49 -12.46 -13.95 -2.96
C ASP A 49 -13.73 -14.46 -2.25
N ASP A 50 -13.89 -14.13 -0.96
CA ASP A 50 -15.08 -14.49 -0.16
C ASP A 50 -16.38 -13.92 -0.76
N VAL A 51 -16.32 -12.66 -1.24
CA VAL A 51 -17.45 -12.02 -1.93
C VAL A 51 -17.72 -12.70 -3.27
N GLY A 52 -16.68 -13.03 -4.04
CA GLY A 52 -16.79 -13.75 -5.30
C GLY A 52 -17.45 -15.11 -5.14
N GLU A 53 -17.05 -15.90 -4.14
CA GLU A 53 -17.67 -17.18 -3.82
C GLU A 53 -19.15 -17.02 -3.45
N SER A 54 -19.47 -16.03 -2.62
CA SER A 54 -20.84 -15.78 -2.17
C SER A 54 -21.78 -15.43 -3.33
N ILE A 55 -21.31 -14.63 -4.28
CA ILE A 55 -22.05 -14.29 -5.51
C ILE A 55 -22.22 -15.52 -6.40
N ARG A 56 -21.14 -16.30 -6.59
CA ARG A 56 -21.16 -17.50 -7.42
C ARG A 56 -22.11 -18.57 -6.87
N ARG A 57 -22.15 -18.78 -5.56
CA ARG A 57 -23.09 -19.70 -4.89
C ARG A 57 -24.55 -19.29 -5.14
N ARG A 58 -24.87 -17.99 -5.01
CA ARG A 58 -26.22 -17.47 -5.28
C ARG A 58 -26.66 -17.65 -6.73
N TRP A 59 -25.75 -17.55 -7.69
CA TRP A 59 -26.06 -17.78 -9.11
C TRP A 59 -26.17 -19.25 -9.50
N ARG A 60 -25.38 -20.14 -8.88
CA ARG A 60 -25.48 -21.58 -9.12
C ARG A 60 -26.79 -22.19 -8.62
N GLY A 61 -27.26 -21.77 -7.43
CA GLY A 61 -28.54 -22.22 -6.88
C GLY A 61 -29.77 -21.83 -7.72
N LYS A 62 -29.66 -20.81 -8.59
CA LYS A 62 -30.72 -20.46 -9.55
C LYS A 62 -30.72 -21.34 -10.81
N LYS A 63 -29.62 -22.00 -11.15
CA LYS A 63 -29.50 -22.85 -12.36
C LYS A 63 -29.94 -24.30 -12.14
N GLU A 64 -30.11 -24.74 -10.90
CA GLU A 64 -30.49 -26.13 -10.56
C GLU A 64 -32.00 -26.28 -10.33
N VAL A 65 -32.74 -25.17 -10.28
CA VAL A 65 -34.19 -25.11 -10.00
C VAL A 65 -35.01 -24.71 -11.25
N ALA A 66 -34.36 -24.48 -12.39
CA ALA A 66 -35.00 -24.17 -13.69
C ALA A 66 -34.69 -25.30 -14.68
#